data_AF-A0A507AQD1-F1
#
_entry.id   AF-A0A507AQD1-F1
#
_cell.length_a   1.000
_cell.length_b   1.000
_cell.length_c   1.000
_cell.angle_alpha   90.00
_cell.angle_beta   90.00
_cell.angle_gamma   90.00
#
_symmetry.space_group_name_H-M   'P 1'
#
loop_
_entity.id
_entity.type
_entity.pdbx_description
1 polymer ?
#
loop_
_entity_poly.entity_id
_entity_poly.type
_entity_poly.pdbx_seq_one_letter_code
_entity_poly.pdbx_strand_id
1 'polypeptide(L)'
;MLSPPEANLLDTEPDECRRLVISVIGSYPYMMTQPDNLPPFVHPIACGLHFDGRESIPMLTDGSAKPFNPLKPRAACIGIAHAFASRTANTEEFLWRTIASEERHIQETVSFNRTTFRGESLAAMQAMIIYTIMRLTSLGRDHLMENRSPFKVMNELGDRLKGFFPAQFTPCHARDRPPTWHQWISEETRWRITLVCWLVARALGDQADQGFPRPDGNPIPSTNVLWSTQGDQDVANAEAVSPTPPFTAIGDLAMALKGSQTGVSAAMSLEARNDALAKWYAALDGLGMVVTAVMARD
;
A
#
# COMPACT_ATOMS: atom_id res chain seq x y z
N MET A 1 23.98 -12.78 -48.04
CA MET A 1 24.30 -12.68 -46.59
C MET A 1 23.67 -11.38 -46.11
N LEU A 2 22.46 -11.49 -45.54
CA LEU A 2 21.80 -10.38 -44.87
C LEU A 2 22.04 -10.59 -43.38
N SER A 3 22.75 -9.66 -42.75
CA SER A 3 22.94 -9.63 -41.30
C SER A 3 21.58 -9.51 -40.61
N PRO A 4 21.37 -10.15 -39.44
CA PRO A 4 20.14 -9.95 -38.68
C PRO A 4 20.11 -8.53 -38.11
N PRO A 5 18.92 -7.94 -37.90
CA PRO A 5 18.82 -6.62 -37.31
C PRO A 5 19.26 -6.71 -35.84
N GLU A 6 20.18 -5.85 -35.44
CA GLU A 6 20.48 -5.60 -34.03
C GLU A 6 19.17 -5.17 -33.35
N ALA A 7 18.63 -6.05 -32.51
CA ALA A 7 17.54 -5.70 -31.62
C ALA A 7 18.05 -4.61 -30.68
N ASN A 8 17.51 -3.40 -30.82
CA ASN A 8 17.71 -2.30 -29.89
C ASN A 8 17.38 -2.77 -28.46
N LEU A 9 18.41 -3.01 -27.67
CA LEU A 9 18.36 -3.35 -26.24
C LEU A 9 17.84 -2.20 -25.34
N LEU A 10 17.37 -1.10 -25.93
CA LEU A 10 16.95 0.12 -25.23
C LEU A 10 15.42 0.31 -25.16
N ASP A 11 14.63 -0.52 -25.85
CA ASP A 11 13.15 -0.42 -25.85
C ASP A 11 12.45 -1.42 -24.89
N THR A 12 13.20 -2.20 -24.11
CA THR A 12 12.66 -3.24 -23.19
C THR A 12 12.49 -2.77 -21.74
N GLU A 13 12.99 -1.60 -21.35
CA GLU A 13 13.14 -1.18 -19.95
C GLU A 13 11.84 -0.78 -19.20
N PRO A 14 10.83 -0.13 -19.82
CA PRO A 14 9.55 0.17 -19.16
C PRO A 14 8.78 -1.10 -18.74
N ASP A 15 9.03 -2.21 -19.43
CA ASP A 15 8.40 -3.49 -19.15
C ASP A 15 8.99 -4.15 -17.89
N GLU A 16 10.28 -3.98 -17.61
CA GLU A 16 10.94 -4.62 -16.45
C GLU A 16 10.45 -4.04 -15.12
N CYS A 17 10.34 -2.72 -15.01
CA CYS A 17 9.83 -2.08 -13.78
C CYS A 17 8.38 -2.49 -13.53
N ARG A 18 7.56 -2.49 -14.59
CA ARG A 18 6.18 -2.95 -14.52
C ARG A 18 6.09 -4.42 -14.11
N ARG A 19 6.94 -5.28 -14.66
CA ARG A 19 7.02 -6.71 -14.28
C ARG A 19 7.41 -6.88 -12.82
N LEU A 20 8.39 -6.12 -12.33
CA LEU A 20 8.76 -6.11 -10.91
C LEU A 20 7.55 -5.74 -10.03
N VAL A 21 6.85 -4.65 -10.38
CA VAL A 21 5.65 -4.22 -9.64
C VAL A 21 4.60 -5.32 -9.63
N ILE A 22 4.26 -5.89 -10.80
CA ILE A 22 3.30 -7.00 -10.93
C ILE A 22 3.73 -8.20 -10.09
N SER A 23 5.01 -8.59 -10.13
CA SER A 23 5.55 -9.71 -9.35
C SER A 23 5.41 -9.49 -7.85
N VAL A 24 5.69 -8.27 -7.36
CA VAL A 24 5.59 -7.98 -5.92
C VAL A 24 4.14 -7.87 -5.48
N ILE A 25 3.32 -7.05 -6.14
CA ILE A 25 1.91 -6.90 -5.74
C ILE A 25 1.15 -8.21 -5.93
N GLY A 26 1.51 -9.02 -6.94
CA GLY A 26 0.93 -10.34 -7.19
C GLY A 26 1.16 -11.35 -6.06
N SER A 27 2.11 -11.11 -5.16
CA SER A 27 2.27 -11.91 -3.94
C SER A 27 1.23 -11.60 -2.87
N TYR A 28 0.59 -10.42 -2.91
CA TYR A 28 -0.28 -9.95 -1.84
C TYR A 28 -1.53 -10.83 -1.59
N PRO A 29 -2.22 -11.36 -2.62
CA PRO A 29 -3.27 -12.36 -2.41
C PRO A 29 -2.79 -13.58 -1.60
N TYR A 30 -1.56 -14.04 -1.82
CA TYR A 30 -1.01 -15.16 -1.07
C TYR A 30 -0.62 -14.75 0.36
N MET A 31 -0.06 -13.56 0.54
CA MET A 31 0.23 -12.98 1.86
C MET A 31 -1.02 -12.85 2.74
N MET A 32 -2.19 -12.55 2.16
CA MET A 32 -3.46 -12.51 2.91
C MET A 32 -3.85 -13.85 3.54
N THR A 33 -3.24 -14.97 3.12
CA THR A 33 -3.45 -16.30 3.72
C THR A 33 -2.55 -16.56 4.95
N GLN A 34 -1.61 -15.65 5.23
CA GLN A 34 -0.59 -15.79 6.26
C GLN A 34 -0.76 -14.65 7.29
N PRO A 35 -1.34 -14.92 8.47
CA PRO A 35 -1.56 -13.89 9.49
C PRO A 35 -0.29 -13.16 9.94
N ASP A 36 0.86 -13.85 9.91
CA ASP A 36 2.16 -13.32 10.33
C ASP A 36 2.91 -12.59 9.22
N ASN A 37 2.40 -12.65 7.97
CA ASN A 37 3.05 -12.05 6.80
C ASN A 37 2.01 -11.40 5.89
N LEU A 38 1.22 -10.49 6.47
CA LEU A 38 0.20 -9.73 5.74
C LEU A 38 0.84 -8.72 4.78
N PRO A 39 0.13 -8.34 3.70
CA PRO A 39 0.61 -7.30 2.79
C PRO A 39 0.97 -6.00 3.52
N PRO A 40 1.98 -5.24 3.04
CA PRO A 40 2.55 -4.06 3.71
C PRO A 40 1.64 -2.82 3.74
N PHE A 41 0.34 -3.01 3.57
CA PHE A 41 -0.71 -2.01 3.73
C PHE A 41 -1.87 -2.51 4.62
N VAL A 42 -1.70 -3.71 5.23
CA VAL A 42 -2.63 -4.38 6.12
C VAL A 42 -1.91 -4.66 7.44
N HIS A 43 -2.11 -3.78 8.43
CA HIS A 43 -1.46 -3.95 9.72
C HIS A 43 -2.12 -5.09 10.53
N PRO A 44 -1.35 -6.00 11.15
CA PRO A 44 -1.87 -7.15 11.89
C PRO A 44 -2.70 -6.75 13.12
N ILE A 45 -2.23 -5.79 13.92
CA ILE A 45 -2.94 -5.32 15.12
C ILE A 45 -4.12 -4.39 14.78
N ALA A 46 -3.92 -3.42 13.88
CA ALA A 46 -4.99 -2.50 13.48
C ALA A 46 -6.07 -3.15 12.59
N CYS A 47 -6.07 -4.47 12.43
CA CYS A 47 -6.99 -5.15 11.51
C CYS A 47 -8.45 -5.15 11.92
N GLY A 48 -8.72 -4.98 13.21
CA GLY A 48 -10.06 -4.86 13.78
C GLY A 48 -10.41 -3.44 14.22
N LEU A 49 -9.63 -2.42 13.86
CA LEU A 49 -9.88 -1.04 14.28
C LEU A 49 -10.85 -0.33 13.32
N HIS A 50 -11.93 0.21 13.90
CA HIS A 50 -12.94 1.08 13.30
C HIS A 50 -12.51 2.56 13.17
N PHE A 51 -11.50 3.02 13.91
CA PHE A 51 -10.97 4.40 13.94
C PHE A 51 -12.01 5.49 14.25
N ASP A 52 -13.00 5.18 15.09
CA ASP A 52 -14.10 6.08 15.44
C ASP A 52 -14.00 6.64 16.87
N GLY A 53 -12.89 6.36 17.56
CA GLY A 53 -12.63 6.82 18.93
C GLY A 53 -13.46 6.10 19.99
N ARG A 54 -14.26 5.09 19.62
CA ARG A 54 -15.01 4.24 20.55
C ARG A 54 -14.23 2.98 20.93
N GLU A 55 -13.05 2.82 20.35
CA GLU A 55 -12.19 1.69 20.58
C GLU A 55 -11.47 1.90 21.91
N SER A 56 -11.77 1.04 22.88
CA SER A 56 -10.85 0.85 23.99
C SER A 56 -9.63 0.16 23.39
N ILE A 57 -8.49 0.85 23.35
CA ILE A 57 -7.19 0.21 23.13
C ILE A 57 -7.08 -0.81 24.25
N PRO A 58 -7.11 -2.13 24.00
CA PRO A 58 -6.79 -3.04 25.07
C PRO A 58 -5.29 -2.90 25.20
N MET A 59 -4.87 -2.17 26.25
CA MET A 59 -3.50 -2.28 26.71
C MET A 59 -3.22 -3.78 26.78
N LEU A 60 -2.22 -4.25 26.05
CA LEU A 60 -1.72 -5.61 26.16
C LEU A 60 -1.08 -5.71 27.55
N THR A 61 -1.91 -5.85 28.57
CA THR A 61 -1.49 -5.87 29.97
C THR A 61 -0.83 -7.18 30.34
N ASP A 62 -0.86 -8.18 29.46
CA ASP A 62 -0.38 -9.52 29.79
C ASP A 62 0.03 -10.32 28.55
N GLY A 63 1.11 -9.90 27.87
CA GLY A 63 2.00 -10.70 27.00
C GLY A 63 1.40 -11.61 25.90
N SER A 64 0.09 -11.65 25.74
CA SER A 64 -0.66 -12.55 24.90
C SER A 64 -1.05 -11.81 23.63
N ALA A 65 -0.59 -12.32 22.50
CA ALA A 65 -0.97 -11.80 21.20
C ALA A 65 -2.50 -11.78 21.11
N LYS A 66 -3.08 -10.61 20.86
CA LYS A 66 -4.51 -10.45 20.65
C LYS A 66 -4.97 -11.41 19.54
N PRO A 67 -6.15 -12.06 19.65
CA PRO A 67 -6.67 -12.84 18.54
C PRO A 67 -6.87 -11.93 17.33
N PHE A 68 -6.32 -12.35 16.20
CA PHE A 68 -6.52 -11.72 14.91
C PHE A 68 -8.02 -11.65 14.59
N ASN A 69 -8.61 -10.45 14.64
CA ASN A 69 -10.04 -10.23 14.47
C ASN A 69 -10.29 -9.14 13.41
N PRO A 70 -10.20 -9.49 12.12
CA PRO A 70 -10.33 -8.54 11.03
C PRO A 70 -11.77 -8.03 10.88
N LEU A 71 -11.92 -6.76 10.47
CA LEU A 71 -13.21 -6.21 10.04
C LEU A 71 -13.81 -6.98 8.87
N LYS A 72 -15.14 -6.89 8.68
CA LYS A 72 -15.89 -7.81 7.79
C LYS A 72 -15.35 -7.88 6.35
N PRO A 73 -15.11 -6.77 5.63
CA PRO A 73 -14.57 -6.83 4.26
C PRO A 73 -13.19 -7.50 4.21
N ARG A 74 -12.37 -7.28 5.25
CA ARG A 74 -11.05 -7.90 5.35
C ARG A 74 -11.16 -9.40 5.66
N ALA A 75 -12.05 -9.79 6.56
CA ALA A 75 -12.34 -11.20 6.85
C ALA A 75 -12.80 -11.95 5.58
N ALA A 76 -13.73 -11.35 4.82
CA ALA A 76 -14.17 -11.88 3.53
C ALA A 76 -13.00 -11.99 2.53
N CYS A 77 -12.18 -10.95 2.43
CA CYS A 77 -11.00 -10.93 1.58
C CYS A 77 -9.99 -12.04 1.91
N ILE A 78 -9.79 -12.36 3.19
CA ILE A 78 -8.92 -13.46 3.63
C ILE A 78 -9.50 -14.81 3.17
N GLY A 79 -10.80 -15.03 3.36
CA GLY A 79 -11.48 -16.23 2.87
C GLY A 79 -11.35 -16.40 1.34
N ILE A 80 -11.56 -15.31 0.59
CA ILE A 80 -11.40 -15.28 -0.86
C ILE A 80 -9.92 -15.49 -1.26
N ALA A 81 -8.96 -14.96 -0.50
CA ALA A 81 -7.54 -15.19 -0.72
C ALA A 81 -7.15 -16.66 -0.55
N HIS A 82 -7.69 -17.36 0.46
CA HIS A 82 -7.52 -18.80 0.59
C HIS A 82 -8.12 -19.56 -0.60
N ALA A 83 -9.33 -19.18 -1.04
CA ALA A 83 -9.95 -19.77 -2.23
C ALA A 83 -9.13 -19.49 -3.50
N PHE A 84 -8.55 -18.30 -3.64
CA PHE A 84 -7.66 -17.94 -4.73
C PHE A 84 -6.38 -18.78 -4.71
N ALA A 85 -5.72 -18.91 -3.57
CA ALA A 85 -4.46 -19.65 -3.45
C ALA A 85 -4.63 -21.16 -3.70
N SER A 86 -5.78 -21.72 -3.35
CA SER A 86 -6.11 -23.15 -3.51
C SER A 86 -6.95 -23.46 -4.76
N ARG A 87 -7.15 -22.48 -5.65
CA ARG A 87 -8.04 -22.63 -6.82
C ARG A 87 -7.54 -23.71 -7.77
N THR A 88 -8.50 -24.36 -8.42
CA THR A 88 -8.30 -25.32 -9.51
C THR A 88 -9.15 -24.88 -10.70
N ALA A 89 -8.95 -25.49 -11.88
CA ALA A 89 -9.77 -25.21 -13.05
C ALA A 89 -11.29 -25.39 -12.77
N ASN A 90 -11.66 -26.29 -11.85
CA ASN A 90 -13.06 -26.54 -11.49
C ASN A 90 -13.64 -25.52 -10.50
N THR A 91 -12.81 -24.80 -9.74
CA THR A 91 -13.24 -23.84 -8.71
C THR A 91 -13.05 -22.38 -9.11
N GLU A 92 -12.41 -22.14 -10.26
CA GLU A 92 -12.10 -20.81 -10.76
C GLU A 92 -13.36 -19.96 -11.02
N GLU A 93 -14.38 -20.53 -11.65
CA GLU A 93 -15.63 -19.80 -11.92
C GLU A 93 -16.34 -19.40 -10.61
N PHE A 94 -16.32 -20.29 -9.61
CA PHE A 94 -16.91 -20.03 -8.29
C PHE A 94 -16.16 -18.89 -7.57
N LEU A 95 -14.83 -18.87 -7.66
CA LEU A 95 -14.00 -17.80 -7.10
C LEU A 95 -14.37 -16.44 -7.71
N TRP A 96 -14.47 -16.35 -9.03
CA TRP A 96 -14.81 -15.09 -9.70
C TRP A 96 -16.23 -14.63 -9.39
N ARG A 97 -17.20 -15.56 -9.29
CA ARG A 97 -18.56 -15.26 -8.81
C ARG A 97 -18.56 -14.73 -7.38
N THR A 98 -17.73 -15.31 -6.51
CA THR A 98 -17.60 -14.88 -5.11
C THR A 98 -17.01 -13.47 -5.01
N ILE A 99 -15.93 -13.19 -5.75
CA ILE A 99 -15.32 -11.85 -5.83
C ILE A 99 -16.34 -10.83 -6.34
N ALA A 100 -17.08 -11.14 -7.41
CA ALA A 100 -18.08 -10.23 -7.97
C ALA A 100 -19.26 -9.99 -7.01
N SER A 101 -19.64 -11.01 -6.22
CA SER A 101 -20.66 -10.85 -5.19
C SER A 101 -20.20 -9.93 -4.06
N GLU A 102 -18.96 -10.11 -3.59
CA GLU A 102 -18.41 -9.30 -2.51
C GLU A 102 -18.14 -7.85 -2.95
N GLU A 103 -17.66 -7.64 -4.17
CA GLU A 103 -17.52 -6.30 -4.77
C GLU A 103 -18.86 -5.55 -4.79
N ARG A 104 -19.93 -6.25 -5.18
CA ARG A 104 -21.28 -5.67 -5.19
C ARG A 104 -21.76 -5.36 -3.77
N HIS A 105 -21.51 -6.26 -2.81
CA HIS A 105 -21.83 -6.04 -1.40
C HIS A 105 -21.10 -4.82 -0.82
N ILE A 106 -19.81 -4.66 -1.12
CA ILE A 106 -19.01 -3.49 -0.75
C ILE A 106 -19.61 -2.24 -1.38
N GLN A 107 -19.91 -2.26 -2.69
CA GLN A 107 -20.48 -1.12 -3.38
C GLN A 107 -21.82 -0.67 -2.79
N GLU A 108 -22.73 -1.61 -2.50
CA GLU A 108 -24.02 -1.33 -1.88
C GLU A 108 -23.85 -0.75 -0.47
N THR A 109 -22.95 -1.33 0.33
CA THR A 109 -22.65 -0.85 1.67
C THR A 109 -22.04 0.55 1.65
N VAL A 110 -21.17 0.85 0.69
CA VAL A 110 -20.53 2.16 0.53
C VAL A 110 -21.51 3.20 0.01
N SER A 111 -22.39 2.82 -0.92
CA SER A 111 -23.33 3.74 -1.57
C SER A 111 -24.52 4.08 -0.68
N PHE A 112 -25.08 3.11 0.04
CA PHE A 112 -26.35 3.27 0.74
C PHE A 112 -26.20 3.41 2.26
N ASN A 113 -25.15 2.84 2.85
CA ASN A 113 -25.03 2.83 4.31
C ASN A 113 -24.18 4.01 4.81
N ARG A 114 -24.82 5.03 5.38
CA ARG A 114 -24.12 6.15 6.04
C ARG A 114 -23.44 5.77 7.35
N THR A 115 -23.72 4.59 7.91
CA THR A 115 -23.15 4.14 9.20
C THR A 115 -21.85 3.35 9.06
N THR A 116 -21.38 3.05 7.83
CA THR A 116 -20.08 2.37 7.64
C THR A 116 -18.96 3.20 8.26
N PHE A 117 -18.29 2.60 9.24
CA PHE A 117 -17.21 3.20 10.01
C PHE A 117 -15.95 3.44 9.16
N ARG A 118 -15.05 4.28 9.66
CA ARG A 118 -13.80 4.63 8.96
C ARG A 118 -12.95 3.38 8.68
N GLY A 119 -12.78 2.52 9.68
CA GLY A 119 -12.04 1.26 9.55
C GLY A 119 -12.66 0.28 8.57
N GLU A 120 -13.99 0.17 8.54
CA GLU A 120 -14.70 -0.68 7.57
C GLU A 120 -14.46 -0.20 6.13
N SER A 121 -14.39 1.12 5.93
CA SER A 121 -14.07 1.71 4.62
C SER A 121 -12.62 1.45 4.20
N LEU A 122 -11.67 1.48 5.15
CA LEU A 122 -10.28 1.09 4.91
C LEU A 122 -10.15 -0.40 4.60
N ALA A 123 -10.85 -1.26 5.34
CA ALA A 123 -10.90 -2.70 5.10
C ALA A 123 -11.50 -3.03 3.72
N ALA A 124 -12.56 -2.33 3.33
CA ALA A 124 -13.16 -2.47 2.00
C ALA A 124 -12.19 -2.03 0.89
N MET A 125 -11.48 -0.90 1.06
CA MET A 125 -10.46 -0.47 0.11
C MET A 125 -9.32 -1.50 -0.02
N GLN A 126 -8.84 -2.04 1.10
CA GLN A 126 -7.83 -3.10 1.10
C GLN A 126 -8.31 -4.35 0.35
N ALA A 127 -9.55 -4.79 0.59
CA ALA A 127 -10.16 -5.92 -0.12
C ALA A 127 -10.25 -5.68 -1.63
N MET A 128 -10.72 -4.49 -2.04
CA MET A 128 -10.84 -4.11 -3.46
C MET A 128 -9.48 -4.06 -4.17
N ILE A 129 -8.42 -3.59 -3.50
CA ILE A 129 -7.05 -3.65 -4.01
C ILE A 129 -6.64 -5.10 -4.26
N ILE A 130 -6.85 -6.00 -3.27
CA ILE A 130 -6.52 -7.42 -3.41
C ILE A 130 -7.30 -8.07 -4.55
N TYR A 131 -8.59 -7.81 -4.68
CA TYR A 131 -9.40 -8.35 -5.79
C TYR A 131 -8.96 -7.82 -7.15
N THR A 132 -8.49 -6.57 -7.21
CA THR A 132 -7.93 -5.99 -8.43
C THR A 132 -6.60 -6.65 -8.79
N ILE A 133 -5.73 -6.89 -7.81
CA ILE A 133 -4.47 -7.62 -8.01
C ILE A 133 -4.74 -9.05 -8.48
N MET A 134 -5.68 -9.78 -7.86
CA MET A 134 -6.05 -11.13 -8.29
C MET A 134 -6.47 -11.17 -9.77
N ARG A 135 -7.30 -10.21 -10.20
CA ARG A 135 -7.70 -10.07 -11.61
C ARG A 135 -6.52 -9.72 -12.51
N LEU A 136 -5.67 -8.78 -12.08
CA LEU A 136 -4.48 -8.40 -12.84
C LEU A 136 -3.57 -9.59 -13.09
N THR A 137 -3.33 -10.42 -12.07
CA THR A 137 -2.43 -11.56 -12.17
C THR A 137 -3.02 -12.76 -12.92
N SER A 138 -4.34 -12.97 -12.86
CA SER A 138 -4.98 -14.16 -13.47
C SER A 138 -5.60 -13.89 -14.84
N LEU A 139 -6.21 -12.71 -15.02
CA LEU A 139 -6.98 -12.36 -16.23
C LEU A 139 -6.22 -11.35 -17.11
N GLY A 140 -5.16 -10.75 -16.58
CA GLY A 140 -4.33 -9.78 -17.30
C GLY A 140 -4.88 -8.36 -17.29
N ARG A 141 -4.05 -7.43 -17.78
CA ARG A 141 -4.35 -6.00 -17.85
C ARG A 141 -5.56 -5.69 -18.72
N ASP A 142 -5.63 -6.28 -19.90
CA ASP A 142 -6.62 -5.90 -20.91
C ASP A 142 -8.05 -6.17 -20.40
N HIS A 143 -8.24 -7.30 -19.69
CA HIS A 143 -9.50 -7.61 -19.01
C HIS A 143 -9.91 -6.55 -17.98
N LEU A 144 -8.97 -6.05 -17.17
CA LEU A 144 -9.24 -5.00 -16.19
C LEU A 144 -9.55 -3.64 -16.84
N MET A 145 -8.92 -3.34 -17.98
CA MET A 145 -9.16 -2.08 -18.69
C MET A 145 -10.51 -2.07 -19.40
N GLU A 146 -10.99 -3.23 -19.85
CA GLU A 146 -12.34 -3.45 -20.38
C GLU A 146 -13.40 -3.42 -19.26
N ASN A 147 -13.13 -4.09 -18.14
CA ASN A 147 -14.05 -4.14 -17.00
C ASN A 147 -13.61 -3.18 -15.87
N ARG A 148 -14.04 -1.92 -15.99
CA ARG A 148 -13.69 -0.86 -15.03
C ARG A 148 -14.50 -0.88 -13.71
N SER A 149 -15.33 -1.89 -13.47
CA SER A 149 -16.16 -1.99 -12.25
C SER A 149 -15.34 -1.85 -10.95
N PRO A 150 -14.20 -2.56 -10.78
CA PRO A 150 -13.43 -2.46 -9.54
C PRO A 150 -12.92 -1.05 -9.26
N PHE A 151 -12.47 -0.32 -10.30
CA PHE A 151 -12.00 1.06 -10.16
C PHE A 151 -13.12 2.02 -9.79
N LYS A 152 -14.34 1.79 -10.28
CA LYS A 152 -15.52 2.59 -9.88
C LYS A 152 -15.76 2.47 -8.37
N VAL A 153 -15.77 1.24 -7.84
CA VAL A 153 -15.97 0.99 -6.41
C VAL A 153 -14.82 1.57 -5.58
N MET A 154 -13.57 1.42 -6.04
CA MET A 154 -12.41 2.02 -5.38
C MET A 154 -12.46 3.55 -5.38
N ASN A 155 -12.93 4.19 -6.45
CA ASN A 155 -13.10 5.65 -6.48
C ASN A 155 -14.19 6.13 -5.51
N GLU A 156 -15.34 5.44 -5.47
CA GLU A 156 -16.42 5.73 -4.51
C GLU A 156 -15.93 5.58 -3.06
N LEU A 157 -15.16 4.52 -2.77
CA LEU A 157 -14.49 4.33 -1.48
C LEU A 157 -13.47 5.43 -1.19
N GLY A 158 -12.68 5.83 -2.19
CA GLY A 158 -11.69 6.89 -2.08
C GLY A 158 -12.32 8.23 -1.71
N ASP A 159 -13.41 8.60 -2.37
CA ASP A 159 -14.14 9.84 -2.07
C ASP A 159 -14.79 9.81 -0.69
N ARG A 160 -15.33 8.64 -0.28
CA ARG A 160 -15.82 8.45 1.08
C ARG A 160 -14.72 8.60 2.12
N LEU A 161 -13.54 8.01 1.87
CA LEU A 161 -12.37 8.12 2.75
C LEU A 161 -11.87 9.57 2.86
N LYS A 162 -11.85 10.34 1.76
CA LYS A 162 -11.54 11.78 1.79
C LYS A 162 -12.52 12.53 2.70
N GLY A 163 -13.80 12.18 2.67
CA GLY A 163 -14.81 12.74 3.58
C GLY A 163 -14.55 12.45 5.06
N PHE A 164 -13.98 11.28 5.39
CA PHE A 164 -13.62 10.94 6.76
C PHE A 164 -12.29 11.53 7.24
N PHE A 165 -11.36 11.74 6.31
CA PHE A 165 -9.99 12.16 6.57
C PHE A 165 -9.62 13.37 5.67
N PRO A 166 -10.10 14.58 5.99
CA PRO A 166 -9.89 15.76 5.14
C PRO A 166 -8.46 16.31 5.19
N ALA A 167 -7.66 15.94 6.20
CA ALA A 167 -6.29 16.40 6.35
C ALA A 167 -5.32 15.61 5.45
N GLN A 168 -4.37 16.33 4.86
CA GLN A 168 -3.24 15.74 4.15
C GLN A 168 -2.32 14.97 5.10
N PHE A 169 -1.55 14.03 4.56
CA PHE A 169 -0.55 13.27 5.32
C PHE A 169 0.47 14.24 5.91
N THR A 170 0.50 14.37 7.24
CA THR A 170 1.45 15.26 7.91
C THR A 170 2.62 14.42 8.43
N PRO A 171 3.86 14.66 7.98
CA PRO A 171 5.02 13.96 8.52
C PRO A 171 5.10 14.11 10.05
N CYS A 172 5.53 13.08 10.79
CA CYS A 172 5.60 13.14 12.26
C CYS A 172 6.39 14.34 12.78
N HIS A 173 7.52 14.67 12.14
CA HIS A 173 8.39 15.79 12.51
C HIS A 173 7.78 17.18 12.27
N ALA A 174 6.73 17.27 11.45
CA ALA A 174 6.05 18.53 11.13
C ALA A 174 4.84 18.80 12.06
N ARG A 175 4.58 17.91 13.04
CA ARG A 175 3.45 18.04 13.96
C ARG A 175 3.84 18.81 15.22
N ASP A 176 2.97 19.71 15.65
CA ASP A 176 3.12 20.44 16.92
C ASP A 176 3.08 19.52 18.15
N ARG A 177 2.44 18.35 18.02
CA ARG A 177 2.34 17.33 19.07
C ARG A 177 2.53 15.93 18.47
N PRO A 178 3.21 15.02 19.18
CA PRO A 178 3.32 13.63 18.72
C PRO A 178 1.92 13.01 18.64
N PRO A 179 1.60 12.30 17.55
CA PRO A 179 0.30 11.64 17.41
C PRO A 179 0.20 10.47 18.36
N THR A 180 -1.02 10.12 18.76
CA THR A 180 -1.23 8.80 19.38
C THR A 180 -0.98 7.71 18.33
N TRP A 181 -0.61 6.51 18.76
CA TRP A 181 -0.42 5.35 17.88
C TRP A 181 -1.68 5.09 17.05
N HIS A 182 -2.88 5.29 17.60
CA HIS A 182 -4.15 5.14 16.87
C HIS A 182 -4.29 6.12 15.72
N GLN A 183 -3.91 7.38 15.95
CA GLN A 183 -3.90 8.40 14.91
C GLN A 183 -2.85 8.01 13.87
N TRP A 184 -1.61 7.82 14.32
CA TRP A 184 -0.46 7.47 13.47
C TRP A 184 -0.75 6.25 12.58
N ILE A 185 -1.19 5.13 13.14
CA ILE A 185 -1.42 3.89 12.37
C ILE A 185 -2.56 4.04 11.36
N SER A 186 -3.57 4.87 11.69
CA SER A 186 -4.64 5.20 10.76
C SER A 186 -4.11 6.00 9.56
N GLU A 187 -3.22 6.97 9.79
CA GLU A 187 -2.61 7.74 8.71
C GLU A 187 -1.66 6.89 7.87
N GLU A 188 -0.77 6.13 8.52
CA GLU A 188 0.19 5.27 7.85
C GLU A 188 -0.51 4.18 7.02
N THR A 189 -1.60 3.60 7.53
CA THR A 189 -2.42 2.63 6.77
C THR A 189 -3.02 3.27 5.52
N ARG A 190 -3.62 4.46 5.63
CA ARG A 190 -4.16 5.21 4.48
C ARG A 190 -3.08 5.52 3.46
N TRP A 191 -1.90 5.83 3.95
CA TRP A 191 -0.77 6.17 3.12
C TRP A 191 -0.28 4.98 2.30
N ARG A 192 -0.02 3.86 2.97
CA ARG A 192 0.37 2.59 2.34
C ARG A 192 -0.68 2.10 1.34
N ILE A 193 -1.97 2.26 1.64
CA ILE A 193 -3.07 2.01 0.68
C ILE A 193 -2.92 2.88 -0.58
N THR A 194 -2.66 4.17 -0.42
CA THR A 194 -2.48 5.10 -1.54
C THR A 194 -1.29 4.71 -2.40
N LEU A 195 -0.16 4.34 -1.79
CA LEU A 195 1.03 3.86 -2.49
C LEU A 195 0.75 2.58 -3.28
N VAL A 196 0.02 1.62 -2.70
CA VAL A 196 -0.33 0.38 -3.42
C VAL A 196 -1.31 0.64 -4.55
N CYS A 197 -2.29 1.54 -4.39
CA CYS A 197 -3.15 1.97 -5.49
C CYS A 197 -2.34 2.58 -6.64
N TRP A 198 -1.36 3.43 -6.33
CA TRP A 198 -0.46 4.00 -7.32
C TRP A 198 0.40 2.93 -8.01
N LEU A 199 0.93 1.95 -7.27
CA LEU A 199 1.64 0.79 -7.86
C LEU A 199 0.73 -0.05 -8.78
N VAL A 200 -0.53 -0.27 -8.40
CA VAL A 200 -1.50 -0.96 -9.25
C VAL A 200 -1.76 -0.17 -10.54
N ALA A 201 -1.91 1.16 -10.45
CA ALA A 201 -2.06 2.02 -11.62
C ALA A 201 -0.85 1.93 -12.55
N ARG A 202 0.37 1.97 -11.99
CA ARG A 202 1.62 1.74 -12.73
C ARG A 202 1.70 0.37 -13.37
N ALA A 203 1.20 -0.66 -12.71
CA ALA A 203 1.13 -2.00 -13.28
C ALA A 203 0.21 -2.07 -14.52
N LEU A 204 -0.83 -1.23 -14.56
CA LEU A 204 -1.77 -1.11 -15.67
C LEU A 204 -1.27 -0.17 -16.79
N GLY A 205 -0.35 0.75 -16.48
CA GLY A 205 0.30 1.68 -17.41
C GLY A 205 -0.34 3.08 -17.46
N ASP A 206 0.28 3.98 -18.22
CA ASP A 206 0.06 5.44 -18.20
C ASP A 206 -1.40 5.91 -18.34
N GLN A 207 -2.27 5.12 -18.97
CA GLN A 207 -3.70 5.44 -19.12
C GLN A 207 -4.50 5.22 -17.81
N ALA A 208 -3.99 4.42 -16.88
CA ALA A 208 -4.59 4.15 -15.58
C ALA A 208 -4.12 5.13 -14.49
N ASP A 209 -2.98 5.81 -14.70
CA ASP A 209 -2.41 6.78 -13.76
C ASP A 209 -3.22 8.09 -13.65
N GLN A 210 -4.08 8.41 -14.63
CA GLN A 210 -4.78 9.70 -14.70
C GLN A 210 -5.72 10.00 -13.52
N GLY A 211 -6.02 9.01 -12.67
CA GLY A 211 -6.84 9.17 -11.47
C GLY A 211 -6.08 9.13 -10.14
N PHE A 212 -4.80 8.77 -10.13
CA PHE A 212 -4.03 8.60 -8.90
C PHE A 212 -2.97 9.70 -8.78
N PRO A 213 -3.00 10.52 -7.70
CA PRO A 213 -2.01 11.57 -7.52
C PRO A 213 -0.63 10.96 -7.39
N ARG A 214 0.36 11.56 -8.09
CA ARG A 214 1.76 11.18 -7.91
C ARG A 214 2.15 11.34 -6.43
N PRO A 215 2.91 10.38 -5.88
CA PRO A 215 3.26 10.40 -4.47
C PRO A 215 4.41 11.38 -4.14
N ASP A 216 4.98 12.08 -5.14
CA ASP A 216 6.20 12.89 -5.02
C ASP A 216 6.18 13.91 -3.87
N GLY A 217 5.05 14.57 -3.63
CA GLY A 217 4.91 15.57 -2.56
C GLY A 217 4.57 15.01 -1.18
N ASN A 218 4.38 13.70 -1.08
CA ASN A 218 3.90 13.04 0.14
C ASN A 218 5.06 12.47 0.96
N PRO A 219 4.87 12.29 2.28
CA PRO A 219 5.88 11.70 3.14
C PRO A 219 6.28 10.31 2.69
N ILE A 220 7.53 9.96 2.95
CA ILE A 220 8.01 8.61 2.71
C ILE A 220 7.33 7.63 3.71
N PRO A 221 6.89 6.42 3.27
CA PRO A 221 6.30 5.45 4.19
C PRO A 221 7.24 5.11 5.35
N SER A 222 6.66 4.77 6.50
CA SER A 222 7.44 4.45 7.69
C SER A 222 8.27 3.18 7.53
N THR A 223 9.30 3.04 8.37
CA THR A 223 10.16 1.84 8.39
C THR A 223 9.39 0.60 8.83
N ASN A 224 9.90 -0.60 8.51
CA ASN A 224 9.29 -1.84 8.97
C ASN A 224 9.19 -1.92 10.50
N VAL A 225 10.20 -1.38 11.20
CA VAL A 225 10.22 -1.30 12.66
C VAL A 225 9.04 -0.48 13.16
N LEU A 226 8.86 0.75 12.64
CA LEU A 226 7.72 1.61 13.01
C LEU A 226 6.39 0.95 12.66
N TRP A 227 6.27 0.36 11.46
CA TRP A 227 5.07 -0.36 11.04
C TRP A 227 4.73 -1.55 11.94
N SER A 228 5.70 -2.13 12.63
CA SER A 228 5.48 -3.25 13.55
C SER A 228 5.26 -2.82 15.00
N THR A 229 5.34 -1.52 15.32
CA THR A 229 5.17 -1.00 16.69
C THR A 229 3.73 -1.10 17.18
N GLN A 230 3.57 -1.18 18.50
CA GLN A 230 2.27 -1.20 19.16
C GLN A 230 2.18 -0.20 20.32
N GLY A 231 1.27 0.76 20.19
CA GLY A 231 1.03 1.74 21.24
C GLY A 231 2.05 2.88 21.27
N ASP A 232 1.68 3.91 22.04
CA ASP A 232 2.32 5.23 21.98
C ASP A 232 3.80 5.20 22.40
N GLN A 233 4.16 4.37 23.38
CA GLN A 233 5.53 4.26 23.88
C GLN A 233 6.46 3.63 22.84
N ASP A 234 6.00 2.62 22.10
CA ASP A 234 6.80 1.94 21.08
C ASP A 234 7.06 2.85 19.89
N VAL A 235 6.08 3.69 19.51
CA VAL A 235 6.27 4.73 18.49
C VAL A 235 7.32 5.73 18.95
N ALA A 236 7.20 6.27 20.17
CA ALA A 236 8.18 7.22 20.69
C ALA A 236 9.60 6.62 20.76
N ASN A 237 9.72 5.36 21.14
CA ASN A 237 11.00 4.64 21.17
C ASN A 237 11.57 4.42 19.76
N ALA A 238 10.73 4.00 18.81
CA ALA A 238 11.14 3.76 17.43
C ALA A 238 11.46 5.06 16.67
N GLU A 239 10.80 6.18 17.00
CA GLU A 239 11.12 7.51 16.49
C GLU A 239 12.42 8.06 17.09
N ALA A 240 12.70 7.80 18.38
CA ALA A 240 13.95 8.21 19.01
C ALA A 240 15.18 7.46 18.48
N VAL A 241 14.99 6.22 18.02
CA VAL A 241 16.06 5.37 17.48
C VAL A 241 16.15 5.46 15.95
N SER A 242 15.06 5.83 15.25
CA SER A 242 15.11 6.08 13.81
C SER A 242 15.86 7.39 13.57
N PRO A 243 17.01 7.38 12.87
CA PRO A 243 17.62 8.63 12.44
C PRO A 243 16.60 9.39 11.60
N THR A 244 16.40 10.67 11.88
CA THR A 244 15.54 11.54 11.06
C THR A 244 16.00 11.39 9.61
N PRO A 245 15.19 10.82 8.71
CA PRO A 245 15.65 10.61 7.35
C PRO A 245 15.92 11.99 6.73
N PRO A 246 17.03 12.18 5.99
CA PRO A 246 17.27 13.43 5.28
C PRO A 246 16.26 13.65 4.14
N PHE A 247 15.48 12.62 3.80
CA PHE A 247 14.43 12.67 2.81
C PHE A 247 13.08 12.70 3.53
N THR A 248 12.32 13.78 3.36
CA THR A 248 11.03 13.95 4.03
C THR A 248 9.87 13.59 3.11
N ALA A 249 10.05 13.76 1.80
CA ALA A 249 9.09 13.41 0.78
C ALA A 249 9.65 12.39 -0.23
N ILE A 250 8.78 11.66 -0.91
CA ILE A 250 9.17 10.69 -1.96
C ILE A 250 9.92 11.38 -3.10
N GLY A 251 9.56 12.63 -3.43
CA GLY A 251 10.30 13.43 -4.41
C GLY A 251 11.75 13.68 -3.99
N ASP A 252 12.01 13.95 -2.71
CA ASP A 252 13.38 14.13 -2.20
C ASP A 252 14.21 12.86 -2.38
N LEU A 253 13.58 11.71 -2.08
CA LEU A 253 14.18 10.39 -2.27
C LEU A 253 14.47 10.13 -3.76
N ALA A 254 13.50 10.38 -4.65
CA ALA A 254 13.67 10.22 -6.08
C ALA A 254 14.83 11.07 -6.62
N MET A 255 14.92 12.33 -6.17
CA MET A 255 16.01 13.24 -6.54
C MET A 255 17.37 12.76 -6.03
N ALA A 256 17.42 12.22 -4.81
CA ALA A 256 18.64 11.64 -4.25
C ALA A 256 19.11 10.39 -5.01
N LEU A 257 18.18 9.51 -5.39
CA LEU A 257 18.44 8.30 -6.18
C LEU A 257 18.98 8.62 -7.57
N LYS A 258 18.46 9.66 -8.21
CA LYS A 258 18.92 10.15 -9.52
C LYS A 258 20.25 10.90 -9.46
N GLY A 259 20.80 11.10 -8.26
CA GLY A 259 22.00 11.88 -8.06
C GLY A 259 21.84 13.37 -8.39
N SER A 260 20.62 13.89 -8.38
CA SER A 260 20.35 15.29 -8.74
C SER A 260 21.06 16.26 -7.81
N GLN A 261 21.62 17.32 -8.39
CA GLN A 261 22.28 18.43 -7.68
C GLN A 261 21.31 19.56 -7.30
N THR A 262 20.01 19.24 -7.17
CA THR A 262 18.98 20.20 -6.74
C THR A 262 18.26 19.69 -5.50
N GLY A 263 17.75 20.60 -4.67
CA GLY A 263 17.05 20.27 -3.41
C GLY A 263 17.98 19.82 -2.28
N VAL A 264 17.44 19.07 -1.30
CA VAL A 264 18.18 18.60 -0.10
C VAL A 264 19.40 17.74 -0.48
N SER A 265 19.31 16.99 -1.57
CA SER A 265 20.40 16.19 -2.15
C SER A 265 21.62 17.02 -2.57
N ALA A 266 21.44 18.29 -2.94
CA ALA A 266 22.52 19.19 -3.36
C ALA A 266 23.41 19.65 -2.20
N ALA A 267 22.83 19.75 -1.00
CA ALA A 267 23.51 20.20 0.21
C ALA A 267 24.33 19.07 0.88
N MET A 268 24.13 17.81 0.47
CA MET A 268 24.79 16.65 1.04
C MET A 268 26.03 16.25 0.22
N SER A 269 27.12 15.91 0.91
CA SER A 269 28.25 15.24 0.27
C SER A 269 27.81 13.89 -0.32
N LEU A 270 28.52 13.40 -1.34
CA LEU A 270 28.23 12.11 -1.95
C LEU A 270 28.28 10.96 -0.93
N GLU A 271 29.24 11.01 0.00
CA GLU A 271 29.39 10.04 1.08
C GLU A 271 28.19 10.07 2.05
N ALA A 272 27.77 11.27 2.48
CA ALA A 272 26.62 11.43 3.37
C ALA A 272 25.32 10.97 2.70
N ARG A 273 25.17 11.22 1.41
CA ARG A 273 24.02 10.77 0.62
C ARG A 273 23.97 9.25 0.50
N ASN A 274 25.11 8.62 0.22
CA ASN A 274 25.20 7.15 0.11
C ASN A 274 24.94 6.47 1.46
N ASP A 275 25.48 7.02 2.56
CA ASP A 275 25.19 6.52 3.92
C ASP A 275 23.70 6.67 4.27
N ALA A 276 23.08 7.82 3.93
CA ALA A 276 21.66 8.03 4.13
C ALA A 276 20.79 7.05 3.32
N LEU A 277 21.13 6.82 2.05
CA LEU A 277 20.44 5.83 1.22
C LEU A 277 20.64 4.41 1.75
N ALA A 278 21.84 4.04 2.21
CA ALA A 278 22.09 2.74 2.81
C ALA A 278 21.26 2.50 4.07
N LYS A 279 21.18 3.50 4.95
CA LYS A 279 20.32 3.46 6.15
C LYS A 279 18.84 3.36 5.79
N TRP A 280 18.42 4.10 4.76
CA TRP A 280 17.07 4.01 4.21
C TRP A 280 16.75 2.58 3.75
N TYR A 281 17.56 2.02 2.85
CA TYR A 281 17.39 0.64 2.35
C TYR A 281 17.34 -0.40 3.46
N ALA A 282 18.16 -0.26 4.50
CA ALA A 282 18.20 -1.20 5.62
C ALA A 282 16.91 -1.22 6.46
N ALA A 283 16.12 -0.15 6.42
CA ALA A 283 14.92 0.01 7.23
C ALA A 283 13.61 -0.26 6.46
N LEU A 284 13.70 -0.50 5.15
CA LEU A 284 12.55 -0.68 4.27
C LEU A 284 11.84 -2.02 4.48
N ASP A 285 10.52 -2.00 4.35
CA ASP A 285 9.75 -3.19 4.06
C ASP A 285 9.64 -3.43 2.54
N GLY A 286 8.95 -4.51 2.16
CA GLY A 286 8.76 -4.85 0.76
C GLY A 286 8.05 -3.77 -0.06
N LEU A 287 7.17 -2.95 0.53
CA LEU A 287 6.51 -1.84 -0.18
C LEU A 287 7.49 -0.71 -0.47
N GLY A 288 8.24 -0.29 0.55
CA GLY A 288 9.21 0.78 0.40
C GLY A 288 10.32 0.43 -0.59
N MET A 289 10.73 -0.85 -0.66
CA MET A 289 11.68 -1.33 -1.67
C MET A 289 11.14 -1.15 -3.10
N VAL A 290 9.89 -1.53 -3.36
CA VAL A 290 9.28 -1.37 -4.69
C VAL A 290 9.09 0.09 -5.04
N VAL A 291 8.55 0.90 -4.14
CA VAL A 291 8.37 2.35 -4.38
C VAL A 291 9.72 3.00 -4.72
N THR A 292 10.77 2.67 -3.97
CA THR A 292 12.13 3.16 -4.23
C THR A 292 12.63 2.72 -5.62
N ALA A 293 12.39 1.46 -6.01
CA ALA A 293 12.80 0.94 -7.31
C ALA A 293 12.05 1.62 -8.48
N VAL A 294 10.75 1.92 -8.34
CA VAL A 294 9.99 2.64 -9.37
C VAL A 294 10.46 4.10 -9.46
N MET A 295 10.66 4.77 -8.33
CA MET A 295 11.10 6.17 -8.26
C MET A 295 12.52 6.41 -8.80
N ALA A 296 13.39 5.41 -8.69
CA ALA A 296 14.74 5.47 -9.27
C ALA A 296 14.74 5.44 -10.82
N ARG A 297 13.62 5.01 -11.43
CA ARG A 297 13.50 4.81 -12.89
C ARG A 297 12.66 5.87 -13.59
N ASP A 298 11.64 6.42 -12.91
CA ASP A 298 10.93 7.63 -13.37
C ASP A 298 11.88 8.83 -13.47
#